data_AF-A0A349B3U3-F1
#
_entry.id   AF-A0A349B3U3-F1
#
_cell.length_a   1.000
_cell.length_b   1.000
_cell.length_c   1.000
_cell.angle_alpha   90.00
_cell.angle_beta   90.00
_cell.angle_gamma   90.00
#
_symmetry.space_group_name_H-M   'P 1'
#
loop_
_entity.id
_entity.type
_entity.pdbx_description
1 polymer ?
#
loop_
_entity_poly.entity_id
_entity_poly.type
_entity_poly.pdbx_seq_one_letter_code
_entity_poly.pdbx_strand_id
1 'polypeptide(L)' 'MSPHCDETVSERNRTKVNLIPESVPEIRVVDIVGLDKQADGGTHVARTSEVGRIRITKTESKGKGNKRIRLEVLDVPSDV' A
#
# COMPACT_ATOMS: atom_id res chain seq x y z
N MET A 1 -19.15 -10.33 -23.60
CA MET A 1 -18.34 -9.10 -23.50
C MET A 1 -17.15 -9.42 -22.63
N SER A 2 -15.99 -9.64 -23.22
CA SER A 2 -14.78 -10.06 -22.51
C SER A 2 -14.30 -8.94 -21.57
N PRO A 3 -13.94 -9.25 -20.32
CA PRO A 3 -13.31 -8.26 -19.46
C PRO A 3 -11.94 -7.99 -20.07
N HIS A 4 -11.77 -6.80 -20.65
CA HIS A 4 -10.46 -6.32 -21.02
C HIS A 4 -9.74 -6.00 -19.71
N CYS A 5 -9.00 -6.98 -19.19
CA CYS A 5 -7.94 -6.70 -18.25
C CYS A 5 -6.92 -5.85 -19.00
N ASP A 6 -6.89 -4.55 -18.70
CA ASP A 6 -5.93 -3.60 -19.25
C ASP A 6 -4.51 -4.11 -18.98
N GLU A 7 -3.84 -4.59 -20.03
CA GLU A 7 -2.50 -5.18 -20.01
C GLU A 7 -1.39 -4.14 -19.85
N THR A 8 -1.60 -3.12 -19.02
CA THR A 8 -0.56 -2.16 -18.62
C THR A 8 -0.16 -2.36 -17.16
N VAL A 9 0.08 -3.62 -16.79
CA VAL A 9 0.60 -3.99 -15.48
C VAL A 9 2.12 -3.79 -15.48
N SER A 10 2.56 -2.56 -15.16
CA SER A 10 3.95 -2.24 -14.84
C SER A 10 4.54 -3.25 -13.83
N GLU A 11 5.83 -3.58 -13.95
CA GLU A 11 6.58 -4.51 -13.09
C GLU A 11 6.53 -4.17 -11.58
N ARG A 12 6.02 -2.98 -11.21
CA ARG A 12 5.84 -2.53 -9.84
C ARG A 12 4.47 -2.87 -9.22
N ASN A 13 3.66 -3.72 -9.86
CA ASN A 13 2.39 -4.16 -9.28
C ASN A 13 2.61 -5.38 -8.36
N ARG A 14 2.47 -5.18 -7.04
CA ARG A 14 2.51 -6.28 -6.05
C ARG A 14 1.21 -7.11 -6.02
N THR A 15 0.25 -6.75 -6.85
CA THR A 15 -1.08 -7.36 -6.93
C THR A 15 -1.02 -8.69 -7.67
N LYS A 16 -0.75 -9.77 -6.94
CA LYS A 16 -0.97 -11.13 -7.44
C LYS A 16 -2.47 -11.38 -7.50
N VAL A 17 -3.10 -11.02 -8.63
CA VAL A 17 -4.55 -11.21 -8.83
C VAL A 17 -4.97 -12.66 -8.58
N ASN A 18 -4.11 -13.63 -8.92
CA ASN A 18 -4.32 -15.05 -8.66
C ASN A 18 -4.42 -15.45 -7.17
N LEU A 19 -4.02 -14.58 -6.22
CA LEU A 19 -4.16 -14.84 -4.78
C LEU A 19 -5.43 -14.23 -4.19
N ILE A 20 -6.21 -13.51 -4.99
CA ILE A 20 -7.44 -12.88 -4.55
C ILE A 20 -8.57 -13.91 -4.73
N PRO A 21 -9.35 -14.22 -3.67
CA PRO A 21 -10.45 -15.16 -3.78
C PRO A 21 -11.45 -14.75 -4.86
N GLU A 22 -11.94 -15.71 -5.65
CA GLU A 22 -12.96 -15.48 -6.69
C GLU A 22 -14.27 -14.91 -6.13
N SER A 23 -14.49 -15.04 -4.82
CA SER A 23 -15.63 -14.47 -4.12
C SER A 23 -15.55 -12.96 -3.91
N VAL A 24 -14.43 -12.30 -4.25
CA VAL A 24 -14.27 -10.85 -4.16
C VAL A 24 -14.73 -10.22 -5.49
N PRO A 25 -15.90 -9.56 -5.52
CA PRO A 25 -16.46 -9.05 -6.77
C PRO A 25 -15.71 -7.82 -7.30
N GLU A 26 -15.12 -7.03 -6.39
CA GLU A 26 -14.42 -5.78 -6.72
C GLU A 26 -13.13 -5.67 -5.90
N ILE A 27 -12.04 -5.35 -6.60
CA ILE A 27 -10.73 -5.12 -5.98
C ILE A 27 -10.50 -3.62 -5.90
N ARG A 28 -10.35 -3.10 -4.69
CA ARG A 28 -9.94 -1.71 -4.47
C ARG A 28 -8.42 -1.61 -4.57
N VAL A 29 -7.96 -0.60 -5.31
CA VAL A 29 -6.54 -0.34 -5.55
C VAL A 29 -6.20 1.07 -5.07
N VAL A 30 -5.13 1.18 -4.29
CA VAL A 30 -4.52 2.45 -3.89
C VAL A 30 -3.33 2.70 -4.82
N ASP A 31 -3.33 3.87 -5.46
CA ASP A 31 -2.27 4.32 -6.37
C ASP A 31 -1.62 5.57 -5.78
N ILE A 32 -0.39 5.43 -5.30
CA ILE A 32 0.47 6.57 -5.00
C ILE A 32 1.19 6.91 -6.29
N VAL A 33 0.67 7.91 -7.01
CA VAL A 33 1.10 8.30 -8.35
C VAL A 33 2.62 8.45 -8.41
N GLY A 34 3.25 7.73 -9.34
CA GLY A 34 4.70 7.72 -9.53
C GLY A 34 5.48 6.85 -8.52
N LEU A 35 4.89 6.37 -7.42
CA LEU A 35 5.59 5.67 -6.33
C LEU A 35 5.14 4.23 -6.05
N ASP A 36 3.84 3.92 -5.98
CA ASP A 36 3.39 2.52 -5.81
C ASP A 36 1.92 2.31 -6.23
N LYS A 37 1.55 1.08 -6.60
CA LYS A 37 0.16 0.68 -6.85
C LYS A 37 -0.11 -0.68 -6.20
N GLN A 38 -1.10 -0.74 -5.31
CA GLN A 38 -1.38 -1.92 -4.49
C GLN A 38 -2.89 -2.14 -4.31
N ALA A 39 -3.31 -3.41 -4.26
CA ALA A 39 -4.66 -3.75 -3.78
C ALA A 39 -4.73 -3.59 -2.26
N ASP A 40 -5.64 -2.73 -1.78
CA ASP A 40 -5.86 -2.45 -0.36
C ASP A 40 -7.34 -2.10 -0.11
N GLY A 41 -7.90 -2.65 0.97
CA GLY A 41 -9.27 -2.40 1.44
C GLY A 41 -9.37 -1.36 2.56
N GLY A 42 -8.25 -0.80 3.02
CA GLY A 42 -8.18 0.18 4.10
C GLY A 42 -8.85 1.52 3.79
N THR A 43 -8.91 2.38 4.82
CA THR A 43 -9.25 3.80 4.67
C THR A 43 -7.95 4.58 4.61
N HIS A 44 -7.78 5.37 3.56
CA HIS A 44 -6.56 6.13 3.30
C HIS A 44 -6.84 7.63 3.29
N VAL A 45 -5.83 8.42 3.63
CA VAL A 45 -5.81 9.86 3.39
C VAL A 45 -5.75 10.15 1.90
N ALA A 46 -6.14 11.36 1.50
CA ALA A 46 -6.18 11.73 0.09
C ALA A 46 -4.77 12.03 -0.48
N ARG A 47 -3.81 12.41 0.36
CA ARG A 47 -2.45 12.80 -0.05
C ARG A 47 -1.39 12.34 0.95
N THR A 48 -0.18 12.03 0.47
CA THR A 48 0.94 11.60 1.32
C THR A 48 1.37 12.65 2.35
N SER A 49 1.19 13.93 2.05
CA SER A 49 1.47 15.03 2.99
C SER A 49 0.59 15.02 4.23
N GLU A 50 -0.61 14.43 4.16
CA GLU A 50 -1.56 14.35 5.28
C GLU A 50 -1.11 13.34 6.34
N VAL A 51 -0.18 12.43 6.02
CA VAL A 51 0.41 11.50 6.99
C VAL A 51 1.35 12.23 7.96
N GLY A 52 1.98 13.33 7.53
CA GLY A 52 2.99 14.03 8.32
C GLY A 52 4.38 13.37 8.28
N ARG A 53 5.32 13.92 9.06
CA ARG A 53 6.69 13.43 9.17
C ARG A 53 6.75 12.10 9.90
N ILE A 54 7.62 11.22 9.41
CA ILE A 54 7.82 9.88 9.97
C ILE A 54 9.25 9.75 10.51
N ARG A 55 9.39 9.11 11.67
CA ARG A 55 10.68 8.72 12.26
C ARG A 55 10.76 7.20 12.40
N ILE A 56 11.85 6.60 11.93
CA ILE A 56 12.16 5.19 12.22
C ILE A 56 12.69 5.09 13.65
N THR A 57 12.01 4.32 14.49
CA THR A 57 12.39 4.16 15.91
C THR A 57 13.18 2.89 16.16
N LYS A 58 12.97 1.85 15.36
CA LYS A 58 13.70 0.58 15.51
C LYS A 58 13.71 -0.20 14.21
N THR A 59 14.85 -0.84 13.95
CA THR A 59 14.98 -1.83 12.87
C THR A 59 15.44 -3.15 13.47
N GLU A 60 14.72 -4.23 13.18
CA GLU A 60 15.04 -5.58 13.64
C GLU A 60 15.15 -6.52 12.44
N SER A 61 16.19 -7.36 12.40
CA SER A 61 16.25 -8.48 11.46
C SER A 61 15.29 -9.58 11.92
N LYS A 62 14.54 -10.17 10.98
CA LYS A 62 13.68 -11.35 11.20
C LYS A 62 14.17 -12.56 10.38
N GLY A 63 15.46 -12.60 10.07
CA GLY A 63 16.08 -13.65 9.25
C GLY A 63 16.44 -13.17 7.84
N LYS A 64 16.78 -14.11 6.96
CA LYS A 64 17.29 -13.82 5.61
C LYS A 64 16.24 -13.04 4.80
N GLY A 65 16.58 -11.80 4.41
CA GLY A 65 15.75 -10.95 3.56
C GLY A 65 14.59 -10.21 4.27
N ASN A 66 14.33 -10.48 5.55
CA ASN A 66 13.22 -9.88 6.28
C ASN A 66 13.71 -8.88 7.33
N LYS A 67 13.27 -7.63 7.23
CA LYS A 67 13.47 -6.60 8.26
C LYS A 67 12.12 -6.09 8.75
N ARG A 68 11.97 -5.98 10.06
CA ARG A 68 10.84 -5.30 10.70
C ARG A 68 11.27 -3.90 11.09
N ILE A 69 10.61 -2.91 10.53
CA ILE A 69 10.84 -1.49 10.82
C ILE A 69 9.68 -1.02 11.71
N ARG A 70 10.00 -0.40 12.85
CA ARG A 70 9.04 0.35 13.66
C ARG A 70 9.21 1.83 13.35
N LEU A 71 8.09 2.52 13.20
CA LEU A 71 8.03 3.92 12.85
C LEU A 71 7.01 4.65 13.73
N GLU A 72 7.19 5.96 13.84
CA GLU A 72 6.29 6.90 14.51
C GLU A 72 5.94 8.02 13.55
N VAL A 73 4.69 8.51 13.63
CA VAL A 73 4.25 9.76 13.01
C VAL A 73 4.48 10.88 14.01
N LEU A 74 5.22 11.91 13.62
CA LEU A 74 5.63 13.01 14.50
C LEU A 74 4.59 14.13 14.56
N ASP A 75 3.82 14.28 13.48
CA ASP A 75 2.84 15.33 13.34
C ASP A 75 1.48 14.77 13.75
N VAL A 76 1.16 14.89 15.03
CA VAL A 76 -0.18 14.58 15.52
C VAL A 76 -1.10 15.70 15.02
N PRO A 77 -2.25 15.39 14.38
CA PRO A 77 -3.25 16.41 14.09
C PRO A 77 -3.60 17.10 15.40
N SER A 78 -3.46 18.43 15.45
CA SER A 78 -3.65 19.18 16.69
C SER A 78 -5.07 19.09 17.23
N ASP A 79 -6.07 18.76 16.42
CA ASP A 79 -7.46 18.57 16.85
C ASP A 79 -8.20 17.66 15.86
N VAL A 80 -8.63 16.48 16.34
CA VAL A 80 -9.84 15.76 15.87
C VAL A 80 -10.69 15.41 17.08
#